data_AF-A8N8C0-F1
#
_entry.id   AF-A8N8C0-F1
#
_cell.length_a   1.000
_cell.length_b   1.000
_cell.length_c   1.000
_cell.angle_alpha   90.00
_cell.angle_beta   90.00
_cell.angle_gamma   90.00
#
_symmetry.space_group_name_H-M   'P 1'
#
loop_
_entity.id
_entity.type
_entity.pdbx_description
1 polymer ?
#
loop_
_entity_poly.entity_id
_entity_poly.type
_entity_poly.pdbx_seq_one_letter_code
_entity_poly.pdbx_strand_id
1 'polypeptide(L)'
;MGGMGIPGAGKTVLASHVIDDLLKLEDDDTCILFVYCRYTEALTVSDILKALVKECLKRHPGAAEDILPLYKRFKCVFYIIDGVDEALVDVRFDLIKVMNELHGNIILTSRPLDDLGRKLKHSVLFTIEAQEEDVRLLVDDRLERNDGLSELLADNNEKEAVVRKITTKAGGMILHAVLQVEALRECTSIATLYDRLAQFPSGMEGMYAATIERVEAQPAEIRDLAMRTLLWIVFAERPLSFEEIQWALAVHPETYKYDERRVPHQKSILSSCCGLVELHPETNVLRLVHFTAKDALPSFILQRIPQPHAVIARTLIERFVSCNWGAQSTVTDEDYGYRPSQHTLLTYGIEYWGTHTRESIADEGLFRTTVDFLRSCNSFPMLLFRGVEFLGPLHLVSLFDLPINILDSLCSFCDINSPTSVRKLTPLAFAVTRNRLDVVKRLLHLDGTLVNAKDRDGRTPVHIAAEGDNEPMFSLLLECPGVDALLAAKDGYANRSTVDPWLDNIIIKTLLQHLGVDLEAKDDTGVPASFYLKEMGLLQDAGND
;
A
#
# COMPACT_ATOMS: atom_id res chain seq x y z
N MET A 1 7.23 12.80 27.05
CA MET A 1 5.84 13.23 27.30
C MET A 1 4.92 12.53 26.30
N GLY A 2 3.67 12.27 26.65
CA GLY A 2 2.68 11.73 25.73
C GLY A 2 1.37 12.50 25.77
N GLY A 3 0.96 13.02 24.61
CA GLY A 3 -0.32 13.67 24.42
C GLY A 3 -1.36 12.67 23.93
N MET A 4 -2.37 12.39 24.74
CA MET A 4 -3.49 11.52 24.36
C MET A 4 -4.72 12.37 24.07
N GLY A 5 -5.44 12.10 23.01
CA GLY A 5 -6.61 12.92 22.69
C GLY A 5 -7.61 12.18 21.83
N ILE A 6 -8.88 12.55 21.95
CA ILE A 6 -9.93 12.02 21.09
C ILE A 6 -9.59 12.27 19.61
N PRO A 7 -10.17 11.49 18.69
CA PRO A 7 -10.01 11.78 17.27
C PRO A 7 -10.47 13.22 16.98
N GLY A 8 -9.69 13.96 16.20
CA GLY A 8 -10.06 15.33 15.80
C GLY A 8 -9.75 16.42 16.82
N ALA A 9 -9.08 16.10 17.93
CA ALA A 9 -8.66 17.07 18.95
C ALA A 9 -7.46 17.97 18.55
N GLY A 10 -6.89 17.78 17.35
CA GLY A 10 -5.74 18.59 16.88
C GLY A 10 -4.35 18.07 17.28
N LYS A 11 -4.22 16.79 17.65
CA LYS A 11 -2.94 16.16 18.05
C LYS A 11 -1.80 16.36 17.04
N THR A 12 -2.04 16.05 15.77
CA THR A 12 -1.06 16.21 14.69
C THR A 12 -0.68 17.66 14.47
N VAL A 13 -1.64 18.58 14.59
CA VAL A 13 -1.38 20.03 14.48
C VAL A 13 -0.48 20.50 15.62
N LEU A 14 -0.75 20.05 16.85
CA LEU A 14 0.11 20.33 18.00
C LEU A 14 1.52 19.75 17.80
N ALA A 15 1.63 18.50 17.32
CA ALA A 15 2.92 17.87 17.05
C ALA A 15 3.73 18.68 16.02
N SER A 16 3.09 19.15 14.94
CA SER A 16 3.73 19.99 13.93
C SER A 16 4.21 21.33 14.51
N HIS A 17 3.41 22.00 15.33
CA HIS A 17 3.86 23.24 16.00
C HIS A 17 5.03 23.01 16.95
N VAL A 18 5.01 21.92 17.73
CA VAL A 18 6.13 21.54 18.60
C VAL A 18 7.39 21.30 17.79
N ILE A 19 7.27 20.62 16.63
CA ILE A 19 8.40 20.40 15.72
C ILE A 19 8.94 21.73 15.20
N ASP A 20 8.08 22.63 14.71
CA ASP A 20 8.48 23.93 14.18
C ASP A 20 9.21 24.80 15.21
N ASP A 21 8.77 24.75 16.48
CA ASP A 21 9.42 25.48 17.57
C ASP A 21 10.73 24.83 18.00
N LEU A 22 10.80 23.50 18.07
CA LEU A 22 12.02 22.78 18.40
C LEU A 22 13.08 22.95 17.33
N LEU A 23 12.72 22.92 16.04
CA LEU A 23 13.64 23.11 14.91
C LEU A 23 14.39 24.44 14.97
N LYS A 24 13.82 25.48 15.60
CA LYS A 24 14.52 26.76 15.84
C LYS A 24 15.67 26.66 16.84
N LEU A 25 15.70 25.59 17.63
CA LEU A 25 16.72 25.30 18.64
C LEU A 25 17.77 24.28 18.14
N GLU A 26 17.68 23.83 16.88
CA GLU A 26 18.63 22.87 16.31
C GLU A 26 20.01 23.51 16.12
N ASP A 27 21.05 22.83 16.61
CA ASP A 27 22.45 23.26 16.51
C ASP A 27 23.40 22.04 16.47
N ASP A 28 24.71 22.27 16.55
CA ASP A 28 25.73 21.20 16.49
C ASP A 28 25.66 20.19 17.66
N ASP A 29 25.00 20.55 18.75
CA ASP A 29 24.85 19.77 19.99
C ASP A 29 23.42 19.24 20.20
N THR A 30 22.44 19.71 19.43
CA THR A 30 21.01 19.43 19.58
C THR A 30 20.43 18.87 18.28
N CYS A 31 19.90 17.65 18.33
CA CYS A 31 19.28 17.00 17.19
C CYS A 31 17.78 16.81 17.41
N ILE A 32 16.96 17.15 16.42
CA ILE A 32 15.50 16.97 16.49
C ILE A 32 15.10 16.01 15.39
N LEU A 33 14.42 14.91 15.71
CA LEU A 33 14.00 13.88 14.75
C LEU A 33 12.51 13.65 14.91
N PHE A 34 11.79 13.41 13.82
CA PHE A 34 10.35 13.21 13.89
C PHE A 34 9.81 12.22 12.88
N VAL A 35 8.75 11.52 13.27
CA VAL A 35 8.03 10.56 12.43
C VAL A 35 6.54 10.75 12.64
N TYR A 36 5.81 10.72 11.53
CA TYR A 36 4.36 10.66 11.52
C TYR A 36 3.94 9.23 11.21
N CYS A 37 3.47 8.50 12.21
CA CYS A 37 2.84 7.21 12.01
C CYS A 37 1.49 7.44 11.34
N ARG A 38 1.29 6.79 10.19
CA ARG A 38 0.05 6.85 9.42
C ARG A 38 -0.43 5.45 9.16
N TYR A 39 -1.71 5.16 9.39
CA TYR A 39 -2.27 3.83 9.15
C TYR A 39 -2.22 3.45 7.66
N THR A 40 -2.08 4.44 6.76
CA THR A 40 -1.94 4.24 5.31
C THR A 40 -0.61 3.63 4.92
N GLU A 41 0.36 3.61 5.82
CA GLU A 41 1.69 3.08 5.58
C GLU A 41 1.93 1.93 6.57
N ALA A 42 2.03 0.70 6.07
CA ALA A 42 2.37 -0.46 6.89
C ALA A 42 3.87 -0.43 7.24
N LEU A 43 4.29 0.54 8.06
CA LEU A 43 5.67 0.74 8.45
C LEU A 43 6.08 -0.29 9.51
N THR A 44 7.21 -0.94 9.31
CA THR A 44 7.85 -1.72 10.37
C THR A 44 8.61 -0.79 11.33
N VAL A 45 8.94 -1.27 12.54
CA VAL A 45 9.82 -0.53 13.46
C VAL A 45 11.18 -0.24 12.81
N SER A 46 11.70 -1.18 12.01
CA SER A 46 12.92 -0.98 11.23
C SER A 46 12.80 0.20 10.27
N ASP A 47 11.67 0.36 9.58
CA ASP A 47 11.47 1.45 8.63
C ASP A 47 11.38 2.81 9.32
N ILE A 48 10.70 2.86 10.48
CA ILE A 48 10.65 4.05 11.33
C ILE A 48 12.05 4.45 11.79
N LEU A 49 12.85 3.50 12.28
CA LEU A 49 14.23 3.77 12.71
C LEU A 49 15.14 4.18 11.55
N LYS A 50 15.02 3.53 10.39
CA LYS A 50 15.75 3.91 9.17
C LYS A 50 15.38 5.33 8.74
N ALA A 51 14.10 5.70 8.83
CA ALA A 51 13.65 7.06 8.51
C ALA A 51 14.31 8.09 9.43
N LEU A 52 14.29 7.85 10.75
CA LEU A 52 14.94 8.72 11.75
C LEU A 52 16.45 8.87 11.51
N VAL A 53 17.14 7.75 11.23
CA VAL A 53 18.59 7.78 10.92
C VAL A 53 18.85 8.53 9.61
N LYS A 54 18.06 8.28 8.57
CA LYS A 54 18.17 8.98 7.28
C LYS A 54 17.95 10.47 7.44
N GLU A 55 17.00 10.87 8.28
CA GLU A 55 16.71 12.25 8.61
C GLU A 55 17.89 12.92 9.32
N CYS A 56 18.46 12.24 10.32
CA CYS A 56 19.66 12.68 11.03
C CYS A 56 20.82 12.92 10.07
N LEU A 57 21.12 11.94 9.19
CA LEU A 57 22.25 12.03 8.26
C LEU A 57 22.07 13.14 7.21
N LYS A 58 20.82 13.41 6.81
CA LYS A 58 20.52 14.52 5.88
C LYS A 58 20.75 15.88 6.51
N ARG A 59 20.37 16.06 7.77
CA ARG A 59 20.49 17.34 8.48
C ARG A 59 21.88 17.55 9.09
N HIS A 60 22.55 16.46 9.46
CA HIS A 60 23.88 16.45 10.06
C HIS A 60 24.81 15.52 9.25
N PRO A 61 25.33 15.95 8.08
CA PRO A 61 26.16 15.09 7.23
C PRO A 61 27.42 14.58 7.93
N GLY A 62 27.98 15.36 8.87
CA GLY A 62 29.13 14.96 9.70
C GLY A 62 28.83 13.84 10.69
N ALA A 63 27.56 13.46 10.88
CA ALA A 63 27.19 12.28 11.67
C ALA A 63 27.44 10.96 10.91
N ALA A 64 27.70 11.00 9.60
CA ALA A 64 28.00 9.80 8.82
C ALA A 64 29.40 9.22 9.11
N GLU A 65 30.35 10.07 9.54
CA GLU A 65 31.73 9.67 9.84
C GLU A 65 31.83 8.93 11.18
N ASP A 66 30.90 9.22 12.10
CA ASP A 66 30.77 8.59 13.40
C ASP A 66 29.40 7.90 13.51
N ILE A 67 29.28 6.65 13.02
CA ILE A 67 28.13 5.76 13.33
C ILE A 67 28.20 5.31 14.81
N LEU A 68 28.49 6.25 15.71
CA LEU A 68 28.32 6.11 17.14
C LEU A 68 26.84 6.29 17.46
N PRO A 69 26.35 5.72 18.58
CA PRO A 69 25.00 6.00 19.04
C PRO A 69 24.75 7.51 19.14
N LEU A 70 23.62 8.00 18.61
CA LEU A 70 23.29 9.44 18.50
C LEU A 70 23.53 10.24 19.81
N TYR A 71 23.25 9.61 20.95
CA TYR A 71 23.46 10.20 22.29
C TYR A 71 24.92 10.50 22.65
N LYS A 72 25.89 9.95 21.92
CA LYS A 72 27.31 10.30 22.08
C LYS A 72 27.71 11.53 21.27
N ARG A 73 27.00 11.79 20.17
CA ARG A 73 27.30 12.89 19.25
C ARG A 73 26.57 14.17 19.64
N PHE A 74 25.33 14.04 20.10
CA PHE A 74 24.49 15.16 20.49
C PHE A 74 24.30 15.16 22.00
N LYS A 75 24.41 16.34 22.63
CA LYS A 75 24.11 16.53 24.05
C LYS A 75 22.61 16.39 24.32
N CYS A 76 21.79 16.79 23.35
CA CYS A 76 20.34 16.72 23.44
C CYS A 76 19.75 16.14 22.16
N VAL A 77 18.84 15.17 22.30
CA VAL A 77 18.08 14.62 21.17
C VAL A 77 16.60 14.68 21.48
N PHE A 78 15.80 15.23 20.57
CA PHE A 78 14.35 15.21 20.63
C PHE A 78 13.79 14.23 19.60
N TYR A 79 12.87 13.37 20.03
CA TYR A 79 12.12 12.47 19.16
C TYR A 79 10.65 12.84 19.22
N ILE A 80 10.03 13.19 18.09
CA ILE A 80 8.60 13.50 18.01
C ILE A 80 7.91 12.41 17.17
N ILE A 81 6.99 11.66 17.78
CA ILE A 81 6.29 10.56 17.13
C ILE A 81 4.78 10.83 17.16
N ASP A 82 4.22 11.24 16.03
CA ASP A 82 2.78 11.50 15.91
C ASP A 82 2.02 10.24 15.49
N GLY A 83 0.83 10.00 16.07
CA GLY A 83 -0.10 8.97 15.59
C GLY A 83 0.28 7.52 15.94
N VAL A 84 0.85 7.25 17.12
CA VAL A 84 1.31 5.89 17.51
C VAL A 84 0.20 4.83 17.47
N ASP A 85 -1.06 5.22 17.65
CA ASP A 85 -2.22 4.32 17.54
C ASP A 85 -2.49 3.84 16.11
N GLU A 86 -1.96 4.53 15.11
CA GLU A 86 -2.12 4.21 13.71
C GLU A 86 -1.14 3.13 13.23
N ALA A 87 -0.11 2.80 14.02
CA ALA A 87 0.78 1.68 13.74
C ALA A 87 0.09 0.33 14.03
N LEU A 88 0.48 -0.71 13.29
CA LEU A 88 0.04 -2.09 13.54
C LEU A 88 0.32 -2.49 14.99
N VAL A 89 -0.52 -3.37 15.55
CA VAL A 89 -0.48 -3.75 16.97
C VAL A 89 0.91 -4.22 17.42
N ASP A 90 1.54 -5.09 16.63
CA ASP A 90 2.88 -5.63 16.92
C ASP A 90 3.96 -4.56 16.79
N VAL A 91 3.89 -3.75 15.74
CA VAL A 91 4.79 -2.60 15.51
C VAL A 91 4.74 -1.63 16.68
N ARG A 92 3.53 -1.34 17.19
CA ARG A 92 3.35 -0.47 18.36
C ARG A 92 4.00 -1.05 19.60
N PHE A 93 3.86 -2.36 19.85
CA PHE A 93 4.53 -2.99 20.99
C PHE A 93 6.04 -2.88 20.94
N ASP A 94 6.62 -3.13 19.77
CA ASP A 94 8.06 -3.06 19.58
C ASP A 94 8.57 -1.61 19.58
N LEU A 95 7.81 -0.67 19.02
CA LEU A 95 8.14 0.76 19.08
C LEU A 95 8.21 1.27 20.53
N ILE A 96 7.27 0.85 21.39
CA ILE A 96 7.30 1.20 22.82
C ILE A 96 8.54 0.63 23.52
N LYS A 97 8.96 -0.60 23.19
CA LYS A 97 10.20 -1.19 23.74
C LYS A 97 11.40 -0.36 23.34
N VAL A 98 11.52 -0.03 22.05
CA VAL A 98 12.62 0.78 21.52
C VAL A 98 12.64 2.17 22.18
N MET A 99 11.48 2.82 22.32
CA MET A 99 11.39 4.13 22.96
C MET A 99 11.85 4.14 24.42
N ASN A 100 11.63 3.06 25.16
CA ASN A 100 12.10 2.93 26.54
C ASN A 100 13.63 2.74 26.64
N GLU A 101 14.27 2.36 25.55
CA GLU A 101 15.73 2.15 25.46
C GLU A 101 16.45 3.33 24.80
N LEU A 102 15.73 4.16 24.04
CA LEU A 102 16.29 5.35 23.40
C LEU A 102 16.69 6.42 24.42
N HIS A 103 17.89 6.96 24.23
CA HIS A 103 18.40 8.09 24.99
C HIS A 103 17.98 9.41 24.33
N GLY A 104 17.07 10.16 24.96
CA GLY A 104 16.63 11.47 24.50
C GLY A 104 15.29 11.90 25.10
N ASN A 105 14.82 13.06 24.66
CA ASN A 105 13.52 13.61 25.03
C ASN A 105 12.49 13.18 24.00
N ILE A 106 11.54 12.34 24.41
CA ILE A 106 10.53 11.80 23.49
C ILE A 106 9.18 12.49 23.72
N ILE A 107 8.58 12.98 22.65
CA ILE A 107 7.19 13.46 22.60
C ILE A 107 6.43 12.51 21.68
N LEU A 108 5.30 11.99 22.16
CA LEU A 108 4.43 11.15 21.34
C LEU A 108 3.00 11.66 21.39
N THR A 109 2.25 11.46 20.31
CA THR A 109 0.79 11.67 20.31
C THR A 109 0.07 10.37 19.97
N SER A 110 -1.10 10.16 20.57
CA SER A 110 -1.93 9.00 20.26
C SER A 110 -3.41 9.21 20.65
N ARG A 111 -4.31 8.38 20.14
CA ARG A 111 -5.61 8.13 20.77
C ARG A 111 -5.42 7.51 22.18
N PRO A 112 -6.42 7.59 23.07
CA PRO A 112 -6.37 6.90 24.35
C PRO A 112 -6.19 5.40 24.12
N LEU A 113 -5.08 4.85 24.64
CA LEU A 113 -4.76 3.44 24.57
C LEU A 113 -4.55 2.95 26.01
N ASP A 114 -5.36 1.99 26.46
CA ASP A 114 -5.37 1.49 27.85
C ASP A 114 -3.98 1.00 28.32
N ASP A 115 -3.16 0.54 27.37
CA ASP A 115 -1.85 -0.07 27.61
C ASP A 115 -0.66 0.88 27.47
N LEU A 116 -0.80 1.99 26.73
CA LEU A 116 0.33 2.82 26.32
C LEU A 116 0.97 3.50 27.54
N GLY A 117 0.13 4.04 28.42
CA GLY A 117 0.61 4.74 29.61
C GLY A 117 1.27 3.85 30.66
N ARG A 118 0.92 2.56 30.71
CA ARG A 118 1.52 1.61 31.67
C ARG A 118 2.89 1.10 31.22
N LYS A 119 3.14 1.06 29.91
CA LYS A 119 4.35 0.46 29.31
C LYS A 119 5.49 1.46 29.08
N LEU A 120 5.20 2.76 29.09
CA LEU A 120 6.21 3.81 28.91
C LEU A 120 6.83 4.26 30.24
N LYS A 121 8.13 3.99 30.40
CA LYS A 121 8.89 4.35 31.62
C LYS A 121 9.08 5.87 31.70
N HIS A 122 8.96 6.41 32.92
CA HIS A 122 9.19 7.84 33.21
C HIS A 122 8.34 8.81 32.35
N SER A 123 7.17 8.37 31.88
CA SER A 123 6.31 9.17 31.01
C SER A 123 5.40 10.11 31.79
N VAL A 124 5.26 11.33 31.29
CA VAL A 124 4.20 12.27 31.69
C VAL A 124 3.16 12.27 30.58
N LEU A 125 1.93 11.91 30.92
CA LEU A 125 0.80 11.87 29.99
C LEU A 125 -0.11 13.06 30.26
N PHE A 126 -0.58 13.70 29.19
CA PHE A 126 -1.56 14.76 29.26
C PHE A 126 -2.63 14.57 28.19
N THR A 127 -3.83 15.10 28.44
CA THR A 127 -4.92 15.02 27.48
C THR A 127 -4.89 16.22 26.54
N ILE A 128 -4.95 15.97 25.23
CA ILE A 128 -5.11 16.97 24.19
C ILE A 128 -6.60 17.04 23.86
N GLU A 129 -7.20 18.18 24.18
CA GLU A 129 -8.58 18.52 23.89
C GLU A 129 -8.61 19.95 23.32
N ALA A 130 -9.42 20.18 22.28
CA ALA A 130 -9.58 21.53 21.76
C ALA A 130 -10.33 22.37 22.79
N GLN A 131 -9.77 23.52 23.15
CA GLN A 131 -10.43 24.44 24.06
C GLN A 131 -11.67 25.03 23.38
N GLU A 132 -12.67 25.39 24.18
CA GLU A 132 -13.92 25.94 23.66
C GLU A 132 -13.65 27.22 22.84
N GLU A 133 -12.72 28.05 23.31
CA GLU A 133 -12.28 29.28 22.66
C GLU A 133 -11.67 29.04 21.27
N ASP A 134 -10.86 27.99 21.11
CA ASP A 134 -10.23 27.65 19.83
C ASP A 134 -11.27 27.20 18.80
N VAL A 135 -12.24 26.40 19.24
CA VAL A 135 -13.35 25.95 18.40
C VAL A 135 -14.22 27.14 17.98
N ARG A 136 -14.47 28.10 18.88
CA ARG A 136 -15.23 29.32 18.57
C ARG A 136 -14.53 30.16 17.52
N LEU A 137 -13.23 30.42 17.68
CA LEU A 137 -12.43 31.17 16.70
C LEU A 137 -12.49 30.55 15.30
N LEU A 138 -12.39 29.22 15.22
CA LEU A 138 -12.51 28.51 13.95
C LEU A 138 -13.92 28.64 13.34
N VAL A 139 -14.97 28.49 14.16
CA VAL A 139 -16.35 28.60 13.69
C VAL A 139 -16.62 30.01 13.19
N ASP A 140 -16.19 31.03 13.92
CA ASP A 140 -16.34 32.43 13.52
C ASP A 140 -15.65 32.72 12.17
N ASP A 141 -14.39 32.33 12.01
CA ASP A 141 -13.66 32.49 10.74
C ASP A 141 -14.37 31.79 9.58
N ARG A 142 -14.92 30.58 9.80
CA ARG A 142 -15.61 29.83 8.75
C ARG A 142 -16.99 30.40 8.40
N LEU A 143 -17.71 30.95 9.37
CA LEU A 143 -18.99 31.63 9.13
C LEU A 143 -18.77 32.93 8.35
N GLU A 144 -17.73 33.70 8.68
CA GLU A 144 -17.40 34.97 8.00
C GLU A 144 -16.94 34.76 6.56
N ARG A 145 -16.20 33.68 6.28
CA ARG A 145 -15.74 33.34 4.92
C ARG A 145 -16.85 32.86 3.99
N ASN A 146 -18.06 32.64 4.50
CA ASN A 146 -19.21 32.28 3.70
C ASN A 146 -20.16 33.47 3.58
N ASP A 147 -20.22 34.07 2.38
CA ASP A 147 -21.03 35.28 2.14
C ASP A 147 -22.50 35.11 2.56
N GLY A 148 -23.12 33.97 2.24
CA GLY A 148 -24.53 33.69 2.57
C GLY A 148 -24.78 33.57 4.08
N LEU A 149 -23.92 32.86 4.80
CA LEU A 149 -24.02 32.73 6.25
C LEU A 149 -23.67 34.05 6.96
N SER A 150 -22.68 34.79 6.47
CA SER A 150 -22.30 36.09 6.99
C SER A 150 -23.43 37.11 6.86
N GLU A 151 -24.17 37.10 5.73
CA GLU A 151 -25.35 37.95 5.55
C GLU A 151 -26.52 37.52 6.45
N LEU A 152 -26.77 36.21 6.56
CA LEU A 152 -27.84 35.67 7.42
C LEU A 152 -27.59 35.92 8.91
N LEU A 153 -26.32 35.98 9.32
CA LEU A 153 -25.87 36.19 10.70
C LEU A 153 -25.32 37.59 10.93
N ALA A 154 -25.79 38.59 10.17
CA ALA A 154 -25.39 39.98 10.35
C ALA A 154 -25.77 40.56 11.73
N ASP A 155 -26.76 39.98 12.40
CA ASP A 155 -27.03 40.26 13.82
C ASP A 155 -26.05 39.49 14.70
N ASN A 156 -25.21 40.23 15.43
CA ASN A 156 -24.23 39.67 16.35
C ASN A 156 -24.85 38.75 17.42
N ASN A 157 -26.10 38.99 17.85
CA ASN A 157 -26.75 38.12 18.84
C ASN A 157 -27.10 36.75 18.24
N GLU A 158 -27.53 36.72 16.98
CA GLU A 158 -27.83 35.47 16.27
C GLU A 158 -26.55 34.71 15.93
N LYS A 159 -25.50 35.42 15.47
CA LYS A 159 -24.17 34.84 15.25
C LYS A 159 -23.66 34.15 16.52
N GLU A 160 -23.69 34.87 17.64
CA GLU A 160 -23.22 34.37 18.94
C GLU A 160 -24.03 33.16 19.42
N ALA A 161 -25.36 33.14 19.20
CA ALA A 161 -26.21 32.01 19.54
C ALA A 161 -25.86 30.75 18.71
N VAL A 162 -25.60 30.92 17.41
CA VAL A 162 -25.19 29.85 16.49
C VAL A 162 -23.81 29.31 16.84
N VAL A 163 -22.83 30.19 17.02
CA VAL A 163 -21.44 29.84 17.40
C VAL A 163 -21.44 29.04 18.69
N ARG A 164 -22.16 29.51 19.73
CA ARG A 164 -22.28 28.78 20.99
C ARG A 164 -22.87 27.39 20.78
N LYS A 165 -23.94 27.26 19.99
CA LYS A 165 -24.61 25.97 19.77
C LYS A 165 -23.72 24.96 19.02
N ILE A 166 -23.00 25.41 17.99
CA ILE A 166 -22.04 24.57 17.24
C ILE A 166 -20.91 24.12 18.16
N THR A 167 -20.38 25.04 18.96
CA THR A 167 -19.25 24.80 19.87
C THR A 167 -19.63 23.80 20.97
N THR A 168 -20.78 23.99 21.62
CA THR A 168 -21.28 23.04 22.63
C THR A 168 -21.50 21.65 22.02
N LYS A 169 -22.04 21.56 20.80
CA LYS A 169 -22.20 20.26 20.11
C LYS A 169 -20.88 19.64 19.66
N ALA A 170 -19.86 20.44 19.37
CA ALA A 170 -18.55 19.97 18.95
C ALA A 170 -17.80 19.23 20.07
N GLY A 171 -18.09 19.53 21.34
CA GLY A 171 -17.58 18.75 22.49
C GLY A 171 -16.06 18.60 22.51
N GLY A 172 -15.32 19.67 22.16
CA GLY A 172 -13.86 19.67 22.11
C GLY A 172 -13.24 19.01 20.86
N MET A 173 -14.07 18.69 19.85
CA MET A 173 -13.63 18.12 18.58
C MET A 173 -13.73 19.14 17.43
N ILE A 174 -12.59 19.62 16.96
CA ILE A 174 -12.48 20.64 15.90
C ILE A 174 -13.22 20.20 14.63
N LEU A 175 -13.05 18.94 14.21
CA LEU A 175 -13.68 18.44 13.00
C LEU A 175 -15.21 18.46 13.08
N HIS A 176 -15.77 18.17 14.26
CA HIS A 176 -17.22 18.19 14.44
C HIS A 176 -17.79 19.60 14.23
N ALA A 177 -17.06 20.64 14.63
CA ALA A 177 -17.42 22.02 14.30
C ALA A 177 -17.33 22.29 12.79
N VAL A 178 -16.25 21.86 12.12
CA VAL A 178 -16.06 22.06 10.67
C VAL A 178 -17.20 21.41 9.86
N LEU A 179 -17.55 20.16 10.15
CA LEU A 179 -18.62 19.45 9.44
C LEU A 179 -20.00 20.07 9.70
N GLN A 180 -20.24 20.58 10.91
CA GLN A 180 -21.46 21.33 11.21
C GLN A 180 -21.56 22.61 10.38
N VAL A 181 -20.50 23.42 10.33
CA VAL A 181 -20.51 24.66 9.53
C VAL A 181 -20.71 24.37 8.04
N GLU A 182 -20.03 23.36 7.50
CA GLU A 182 -20.21 22.96 6.10
C GLU A 182 -21.63 22.50 5.79
N ALA A 183 -22.31 21.87 6.75
CA ALA A 183 -23.71 21.48 6.61
C ALA A 183 -24.70 22.65 6.75
N LEU A 184 -24.28 23.83 7.21
CA LEU A 184 -25.10 25.05 7.23
C LEU A 184 -24.95 25.89 5.97
N ARG A 185 -23.95 25.61 5.14
CA ARG A 185 -23.53 26.43 4.00
C ARG A 185 -24.61 26.75 2.96
N GLU A 186 -25.65 25.91 2.88
CA GLU A 186 -26.77 26.06 1.94
C GLU A 186 -28.05 26.62 2.59
N CYS A 187 -28.01 26.94 3.88
CA CYS A 187 -29.16 27.56 4.55
C CYS A 187 -29.39 28.96 3.96
N THR A 188 -30.65 29.25 3.63
CA THR A 188 -31.08 30.54 3.07
C THR A 188 -31.94 31.35 4.04
N SER A 189 -32.23 30.82 5.23
CA SER A 189 -32.98 31.51 6.27
C SER A 189 -32.54 31.07 7.67
N ILE A 190 -32.72 31.96 8.66
CA ILE A 190 -32.42 31.69 10.08
C ILE A 190 -33.23 30.49 10.58
N ALA A 191 -34.50 30.34 10.19
CA ALA A 191 -35.34 29.21 10.58
C ALA A 191 -34.74 27.88 10.11
N THR A 192 -34.38 27.80 8.82
CA THR A 192 -33.77 26.59 8.23
C THR A 192 -32.41 26.28 8.87
N LEU A 193 -31.66 27.32 9.26
CA LEU A 193 -30.39 27.18 9.96
C LEU A 193 -30.60 26.53 11.34
N TYR A 194 -31.57 27.01 12.13
CA TYR A 194 -31.87 26.43 13.44
C TYR A 194 -32.45 25.02 13.35
N ASP A 195 -33.26 24.73 12.34
CA ASP A 195 -33.79 23.38 12.09
C ASP A 195 -32.66 22.39 11.77
N ARG A 196 -31.73 22.75 10.87
CA ARG A 196 -30.53 21.93 10.61
C ARG A 196 -29.69 21.76 11.88
N LEU A 197 -29.43 22.85 12.61
CA LEU A 197 -28.71 22.81 13.89
C LEU A 197 -29.33 21.86 14.91
N ALA A 198 -30.67 21.76 14.95
CA ALA A 198 -31.37 20.86 15.85
C ALA A 198 -31.22 19.38 15.44
N GLN A 199 -31.26 19.09 14.14
CA GLN A 199 -31.20 17.73 13.59
C GLN A 199 -29.80 17.10 13.56
N PHE A 200 -28.72 17.86 13.84
CA PHE A 200 -27.38 17.26 13.84
C PHE A 200 -27.23 16.14 14.86
N PRO A 201 -26.80 14.95 14.42
CA PRO A 201 -26.56 13.81 15.29
C PRO A 201 -25.37 14.06 16.21
N SER A 202 -25.39 13.41 17.37
CA SER A 202 -24.26 13.40 18.31
C SER A 202 -23.26 12.31 17.93
N GLY A 203 -21.98 12.65 17.92
CA GLY A 203 -20.89 11.69 17.67
C GLY A 203 -20.53 11.55 16.19
N MET A 204 -19.35 10.98 15.95
CA MET A 204 -18.69 11.04 14.63
C MET A 204 -19.35 10.20 13.55
N GLU A 205 -19.81 8.99 13.88
CA GLU A 205 -20.49 8.12 12.90
C GLU A 205 -21.78 8.76 12.39
N GLY A 206 -22.57 9.38 13.28
CA GLY A 206 -23.76 10.13 12.90
C GLY A 206 -23.42 11.31 11.99
N MET A 207 -22.33 12.02 12.27
CA MET A 207 -21.89 13.15 11.45
C MET A 207 -21.45 12.72 10.04
N TYR A 208 -20.77 11.57 9.92
CA TYR A 208 -20.44 11.00 8.61
C TYR A 208 -21.69 10.53 7.88
N ALA A 209 -22.63 9.87 8.57
CA ALA A 209 -23.91 9.45 8.00
C ALA A 209 -24.69 10.64 7.43
N ALA A 210 -24.88 11.69 8.23
CA ALA A 210 -25.56 12.91 7.80
C ALA A 210 -24.83 13.62 6.64
N THR A 211 -23.50 13.54 6.59
CA THR A 211 -22.74 14.09 5.47
C THR A 211 -22.88 13.25 4.21
N ILE A 212 -22.92 11.92 4.33
CA ILE A 212 -23.20 11.04 3.20
C ILE A 212 -24.63 11.22 2.69
N GLU A 213 -25.62 11.37 3.56
CA GLU A 213 -27.00 11.70 3.13
C GLU A 213 -27.04 13.00 2.32
N ARG A 214 -26.28 14.03 2.71
CA ARG A 214 -26.13 15.25 1.91
C ARG A 214 -25.45 14.96 0.57
N VAL A 215 -24.41 14.11 0.55
CA VAL A 215 -23.77 13.69 -0.69
C VAL A 215 -24.77 12.99 -1.63
N GLU A 216 -25.63 12.13 -1.08
CA GLU A 216 -26.64 11.38 -1.81
C GLU A 216 -27.81 12.23 -2.31
N ALA A 217 -28.13 13.31 -1.59
CA ALA A 217 -29.16 14.27 -1.97
C ALA A 217 -28.77 15.19 -3.13
N GLN A 218 -27.47 15.24 -3.49
CA GLN A 218 -27.00 16.03 -4.64
C GLN A 218 -27.53 15.49 -5.99
N PRO A 219 -27.55 16.32 -7.05
CA PRO A 219 -27.86 15.89 -8.41
C PRO A 219 -27.03 14.67 -8.82
N ALA A 220 -27.62 13.81 -9.66
CA ALA A 220 -27.07 12.49 -9.96
C ALA A 220 -25.60 12.51 -10.44
N GLU A 221 -25.23 13.48 -11.25
CA GLU A 221 -23.85 13.67 -11.74
C GLU A 221 -22.87 14.04 -10.63
N ILE A 222 -23.24 14.98 -9.75
CA ILE A 222 -22.40 15.44 -8.64
C ILE A 222 -22.27 14.34 -7.57
N ARG A 223 -23.37 13.65 -7.29
CA ARG A 223 -23.38 12.49 -6.39
C ARG A 223 -22.47 11.37 -6.91
N ASP A 224 -22.53 11.04 -8.20
CA ASP A 224 -21.64 10.02 -8.79
C ASP A 224 -20.17 10.42 -8.66
N LEU A 225 -19.85 11.69 -8.98
CA LEU A 225 -18.51 12.24 -8.83
C LEU A 225 -18.01 12.11 -7.38
N ALA A 226 -18.83 12.49 -6.41
CA ALA A 226 -18.50 12.43 -4.99
C ALA A 226 -18.27 10.99 -4.51
N MET A 227 -19.23 10.08 -4.78
CA MET A 227 -19.14 8.70 -4.32
C MET A 227 -17.95 7.95 -4.93
N ARG A 228 -17.63 8.22 -6.19
CA ARG A 228 -16.46 7.64 -6.84
C ARG A 228 -15.16 8.23 -6.31
N THR A 229 -15.13 9.53 -6.00
CA THR A 229 -13.98 10.16 -5.33
C THR A 229 -13.72 9.50 -3.98
N LEU A 230 -14.77 9.35 -3.17
CA LEU A 230 -14.69 8.70 -1.86
C LEU A 230 -14.25 7.23 -1.98
N LEU A 231 -14.74 6.50 -2.97
CA LEU A 231 -14.32 5.13 -3.26
C LEU A 231 -12.81 5.04 -3.50
N TRP A 232 -12.25 5.91 -4.32
CA TRP A 232 -10.80 5.91 -4.60
C TRP A 232 -9.96 6.30 -3.39
N ILE A 233 -10.44 7.18 -2.51
CA ILE A 233 -9.71 7.56 -1.30
C ILE A 233 -9.77 6.44 -0.24
N VAL A 234 -10.91 5.77 -0.11
CA VAL A 234 -11.15 4.78 0.96
C VAL A 234 -10.56 3.41 0.63
N PHE A 235 -10.74 2.94 -0.61
CA PHE A 235 -10.40 1.57 -1.02
C PHE A 235 -9.06 1.46 -1.76
N ALA A 236 -8.33 2.55 -2.01
CA ALA A 236 -7.00 2.47 -2.58
C ALA A 236 -5.97 1.89 -1.58
N GLU A 237 -5.01 1.14 -2.10
CA GLU A 237 -3.92 0.48 -1.36
C GLU A 237 -2.88 1.48 -0.83
N ARG A 238 -2.83 2.68 -1.42
CA ARG A 238 -2.01 3.80 -0.94
C ARG A 238 -2.73 5.14 -1.15
N PRO A 239 -2.32 6.22 -0.46
CA PRO A 239 -2.79 7.56 -0.76
C PRO A 239 -2.51 7.92 -2.23
N LEU A 240 -3.50 8.57 -2.86
CA LEU A 240 -3.45 8.96 -4.26
C LEU A 240 -3.30 10.47 -4.41
N SER A 241 -2.55 10.89 -5.42
CA SER A 241 -2.53 12.30 -5.80
C SER A 241 -3.89 12.72 -6.38
N PHE A 242 -4.13 14.03 -6.38
CA PHE A 242 -5.29 14.61 -7.02
C PHE A 242 -5.40 14.18 -8.49
N GLU A 243 -4.28 14.22 -9.22
CA GLU A 243 -4.21 13.88 -10.64
C GLU A 243 -4.56 12.40 -10.87
N GLU A 244 -4.06 11.49 -10.04
CA GLU A 244 -4.37 10.06 -10.13
C GLU A 244 -5.89 9.82 -10.05
N ILE A 245 -6.54 10.42 -9.05
CA ILE A 245 -8.00 10.32 -8.88
C ILE A 245 -8.74 11.01 -10.01
N GLN A 246 -8.27 12.18 -10.46
CA GLN A 246 -8.89 12.94 -11.55
C GLN A 246 -8.95 12.11 -12.84
N TRP A 247 -7.87 11.40 -13.19
CA TRP A 247 -7.84 10.49 -14.33
C TRP A 247 -8.73 9.27 -14.15
N ALA A 248 -8.88 8.78 -12.91
CA ALA A 248 -9.77 7.67 -12.62
C ALA A 248 -11.25 8.05 -12.80
N LEU A 249 -11.60 9.28 -12.41
CA LEU A 249 -12.95 9.82 -12.53
C LEU A 249 -13.37 10.09 -13.99
N ALA A 250 -12.41 10.29 -14.89
CA ALA A 250 -12.64 10.44 -16.33
C ALA A 250 -13.15 9.17 -17.03
N VAL A 251 -13.03 8.00 -16.39
CA VAL A 251 -13.62 6.75 -16.91
C VAL A 251 -15.11 6.73 -16.63
N HIS A 252 -15.93 6.35 -17.61
CA HIS A 252 -17.38 6.27 -17.44
C HIS A 252 -17.76 5.18 -16.42
N PRO A 253 -18.66 5.43 -15.45
CA PRO A 253 -18.98 4.47 -14.38
C PRO A 253 -19.64 3.18 -14.89
N GLU A 254 -20.52 3.27 -15.89
CA GLU A 254 -21.22 2.10 -16.44
C GLU A 254 -20.48 1.42 -17.60
N THR A 255 -20.03 2.18 -18.60
CA THR A 255 -19.40 1.61 -19.79
C THR A 255 -17.91 1.33 -19.59
N TYR A 256 -17.31 1.83 -18.51
CA TYR A 256 -15.88 1.77 -18.23
C TYR A 256 -15.02 2.29 -19.38
N LYS A 257 -15.53 3.19 -20.22
CA LYS A 257 -14.77 3.80 -21.30
C LYS A 257 -14.11 5.09 -20.84
N TYR A 258 -12.82 5.25 -21.14
CA TYR A 258 -12.11 6.49 -20.88
C TYR A 258 -12.53 7.58 -21.87
N ASP A 259 -12.73 8.80 -21.37
CA ASP A 259 -12.94 9.99 -22.19
C ASP A 259 -12.28 11.21 -21.51
N GLU A 260 -11.32 11.83 -22.20
CA GLU A 260 -10.60 13.01 -21.72
C GLU A 260 -11.55 14.19 -21.42
N ARG A 261 -12.68 14.28 -22.11
CA ARG A 261 -13.68 15.34 -21.89
C ARG A 261 -14.44 15.20 -20.57
N ARG A 262 -14.32 14.05 -19.90
CA ARG A 262 -14.94 13.77 -18.60
C ARG A 262 -14.03 14.11 -17.42
N VAL A 263 -12.80 14.55 -17.66
CA VAL A 263 -11.84 14.93 -16.60
C VAL A 263 -12.44 16.05 -15.76
N PRO A 264 -12.79 15.81 -14.48
CA PRO A 264 -13.46 16.81 -13.65
C PRO A 264 -12.49 17.86 -13.14
N HIS A 265 -12.94 19.10 -12.95
CA HIS A 265 -12.13 20.15 -12.35
C HIS A 265 -11.94 19.95 -10.83
N GLN A 266 -10.80 20.41 -10.30
CA GLN A 266 -10.46 20.32 -8.87
C GLN A 266 -11.55 20.86 -7.95
N LYS A 267 -12.12 22.02 -8.29
CA LYS A 267 -13.18 22.64 -7.50
C LYS A 267 -14.43 21.74 -7.44
N SER A 268 -14.79 21.09 -8.54
CA SER A 268 -15.95 20.20 -8.62
C SER A 268 -15.78 18.95 -7.76
N ILE A 269 -14.58 18.34 -7.78
CA ILE A 269 -14.27 17.18 -6.93
C ILE A 269 -14.42 17.55 -5.45
N LEU A 270 -13.73 18.61 -5.01
CA LEU A 270 -13.72 19.02 -3.60
C LEU A 270 -15.11 19.46 -3.13
N SER A 271 -15.85 20.23 -3.93
CA SER A 271 -17.19 20.69 -3.56
C SER A 271 -18.20 19.55 -3.49
N SER A 272 -18.08 18.55 -4.37
CA SER A 272 -19.00 17.41 -4.42
C SER A 272 -18.95 16.53 -3.17
N CYS A 273 -17.83 16.52 -2.45
CA CYS A 273 -17.62 15.66 -1.29
C CYS A 273 -18.12 16.27 0.05
N CYS A 274 -18.85 17.39 0.02
CA CYS A 274 -19.49 18.03 1.19
C CYS A 274 -18.58 18.21 2.42
N GLY A 275 -17.29 18.51 2.20
CA GLY A 275 -16.30 18.73 3.26
C GLY A 275 -15.69 17.46 3.85
N LEU A 276 -15.93 16.28 3.26
CA LEU A 276 -15.25 15.03 3.67
C LEU A 276 -13.84 14.91 3.13
N VAL A 277 -13.49 15.68 2.10
CA VAL A 277 -12.26 15.54 1.34
C VAL A 277 -11.52 16.88 1.28
N GLU A 278 -10.21 16.83 1.47
CA GLU A 278 -9.31 17.96 1.30
C GLU A 278 -8.10 17.59 0.45
N LEU A 279 -7.47 18.62 -0.14
CA LEU A 279 -6.24 18.49 -0.89
C LEU A 279 -5.06 18.96 -0.03
N HIS A 280 -4.05 18.12 0.12
CA HIS A 280 -2.83 18.50 0.82
C HIS A 280 -2.01 19.50 -0.03
N PRO A 281 -1.64 20.67 0.50
CA PRO A 281 -1.03 21.74 -0.29
C PRO A 281 0.36 21.37 -0.85
N GLU A 282 1.18 20.64 -0.09
CA GLU A 282 2.55 20.30 -0.50
C GLU A 282 2.66 19.04 -1.36
N THR A 283 1.93 17.97 -1.00
CA THR A 283 2.07 16.65 -1.63
C THR A 283 1.07 16.42 -2.76
N ASN A 284 0.10 17.33 -2.94
CA ASN A 284 -1.01 17.18 -3.89
C ASN A 284 -1.83 15.89 -3.67
N VAL A 285 -1.79 15.31 -2.47
CA VAL A 285 -2.55 14.10 -2.11
C VAL A 285 -3.97 14.49 -1.73
N LEU A 286 -4.95 13.83 -2.33
CA LEU A 286 -6.36 13.98 -1.98
C LEU A 286 -6.68 13.02 -0.83
N ARG A 287 -7.13 13.55 0.31
CA ARG A 287 -7.34 12.77 1.53
C ARG A 287 -8.66 13.11 2.21
N LEU A 288 -9.10 12.22 3.08
CA LEU A 288 -10.21 12.51 3.98
C LEU A 288 -9.77 13.60 4.97
N VAL A 289 -10.67 14.52 5.30
CA VAL A 289 -10.43 15.57 6.32
C VAL A 289 -10.11 14.99 7.70
N HIS A 290 -10.41 13.70 7.90
CA HIS A 290 -10.13 13.05 9.15
C HIS A 290 -10.03 11.53 9.03
N PHE A 291 -9.09 10.94 9.76
CA PHE A 291 -8.80 9.52 9.71
C PHE A 291 -9.94 8.60 10.17
N THR A 292 -10.76 8.97 11.16
CA THR A 292 -11.92 8.13 11.55
C THR A 292 -12.97 8.01 10.44
N ALA A 293 -12.92 8.87 9.42
CA ALA A 293 -13.79 8.73 8.27
C ALA A 293 -13.46 7.44 7.50
N LYS A 294 -12.20 6.97 7.49
CA LYS A 294 -11.85 5.72 6.82
C LYS A 294 -12.46 4.49 7.48
N ASP A 295 -12.75 4.54 8.78
CA ASP A 295 -13.44 3.45 9.49
C ASP A 295 -14.95 3.46 9.21
N ALA A 296 -15.55 4.65 9.15
CA ALA A 296 -17.00 4.80 9.02
C ALA A 296 -17.50 4.72 7.56
N LEU A 297 -16.80 5.37 6.63
CA LEU A 297 -17.21 5.52 5.23
C LEU A 297 -17.32 4.22 4.41
N PRO A 298 -16.53 3.16 4.63
CA PRO A 298 -16.65 1.92 3.88
C PRO A 298 -18.08 1.37 3.87
N SER A 299 -18.74 1.36 5.03
CA SER A 299 -20.11 0.84 5.17
C SER A 299 -21.11 1.57 4.26
N PHE A 300 -21.03 2.90 4.21
CA PHE A 300 -21.88 3.74 3.37
C PHE A 300 -21.56 3.59 1.88
N ILE A 301 -20.27 3.55 1.53
CA ILE A 301 -19.85 3.38 0.13
C ILE A 301 -20.31 2.01 -0.41
N LEU A 302 -20.21 0.95 0.40
CA LEU A 302 -20.62 -0.40 0.01
C LEU A 302 -22.14 -0.53 -0.21
N GLN A 303 -22.97 0.28 0.45
CA GLN A 303 -24.42 0.29 0.18
C GLN A 303 -24.73 0.75 -1.25
N ARG A 304 -23.96 1.71 -1.76
CA ARG A 304 -24.16 2.26 -3.11
C ARG A 304 -23.33 1.55 -4.18
N ILE A 305 -22.12 1.13 -3.83
CA ILE A 305 -21.13 0.48 -4.70
C ILE A 305 -20.67 -0.81 -4.00
N PRO A 306 -21.43 -1.92 -4.16
CA PRO A 306 -21.18 -3.16 -3.41
C PRO A 306 -19.84 -3.85 -3.73
N GLN A 307 -19.26 -3.56 -4.90
CA GLN A 307 -18.00 -4.15 -5.36
C GLN A 307 -16.98 -3.06 -5.72
N PRO A 308 -16.42 -2.35 -4.72
CA PRO A 308 -15.55 -1.21 -4.97
C PRO A 308 -14.23 -1.61 -5.65
N HIS A 309 -13.63 -2.74 -5.25
CA HIS A 309 -12.41 -3.24 -5.90
C HIS A 309 -12.66 -3.65 -7.36
N ALA A 310 -13.86 -4.16 -7.71
CA ALA A 310 -14.22 -4.41 -9.11
C ALA A 310 -14.27 -3.13 -9.95
N VAL A 311 -14.83 -2.05 -9.41
CA VAL A 311 -14.88 -0.74 -10.08
C VAL A 311 -13.46 -0.23 -10.30
N ILE A 312 -12.62 -0.26 -9.27
CA ILE A 312 -11.21 0.16 -9.35
C ILE A 312 -10.47 -0.66 -10.41
N ALA A 313 -10.53 -1.99 -10.33
CA ALA A 313 -9.83 -2.87 -11.25
C ALA A 313 -10.25 -2.65 -12.71
N ARG A 314 -11.55 -2.54 -13.01
CA ARG A 314 -12.03 -2.25 -14.37
C ARG A 314 -11.58 -0.88 -14.87
N THR A 315 -11.61 0.13 -14.01
CA THR A 315 -11.08 1.47 -14.35
C THR A 315 -9.59 1.40 -14.70
N LEU A 316 -8.79 0.69 -13.91
CA LEU A 316 -7.36 0.52 -14.18
C LEU A 316 -7.11 -0.26 -15.48
N ILE A 317 -7.86 -1.34 -15.72
CA ILE A 317 -7.79 -2.12 -16.96
C ILE A 317 -8.12 -1.26 -18.18
N GLU A 318 -9.21 -0.49 -18.15
CA GLU A 318 -9.52 0.44 -19.25
C GLU A 318 -8.38 1.43 -19.46
N ARG A 319 -7.80 1.96 -18.39
CA ARG A 319 -6.68 2.91 -18.53
C ARG A 319 -5.48 2.26 -19.20
N PHE A 320 -5.12 1.03 -18.85
CA PHE A 320 -4.10 0.27 -19.58
C PHE A 320 -4.44 0.13 -21.07
N VAL A 321 -5.67 -0.27 -21.39
CA VAL A 321 -6.12 -0.42 -22.78
C VAL A 321 -6.02 0.91 -23.54
N SER A 322 -6.52 2.00 -22.95
CA SER A 322 -6.51 3.33 -23.57
C SER A 322 -5.10 3.90 -23.78
N CYS A 323 -4.14 3.50 -22.93
CA CYS A 323 -2.73 3.88 -23.03
C CYS A 323 -1.89 2.86 -23.82
N ASN A 324 -2.51 1.83 -24.40
CA ASN A 324 -1.83 0.72 -25.09
C ASN A 324 -0.74 0.04 -24.23
N TRP A 325 -1.01 -0.10 -22.92
CA TRP A 325 -0.11 -0.73 -21.96
C TRP A 325 -0.28 -2.26 -22.02
N GLY A 326 0.78 -2.98 -22.41
CA GLY A 326 0.80 -4.45 -22.41
C GLY A 326 0.60 -5.15 -23.75
N ALA A 327 0.05 -4.51 -24.78
CA ALA A 327 -0.20 -5.17 -26.07
C ALA A 327 1.02 -5.23 -27.01
N GLN A 328 1.78 -4.14 -27.10
CA GLN A 328 3.00 -4.02 -27.93
C GLN A 328 3.96 -2.99 -27.32
N SER A 329 4.24 -3.11 -26.03
CA SER A 329 5.07 -2.13 -25.32
C SER A 329 6.50 -2.13 -25.87
N THR A 330 6.90 -1.04 -26.54
CA THR A 330 8.29 -0.74 -26.93
C THR A 330 8.99 0.12 -25.88
N VAL A 331 8.44 0.17 -24.66
CA VAL A 331 8.90 1.06 -23.59
C VAL A 331 10.30 0.65 -23.18
N THR A 332 11.30 1.47 -23.51
CA THR A 332 12.67 1.28 -23.04
C THR A 332 12.76 1.51 -21.53
N ASP A 333 13.86 1.11 -20.88
CA ASP A 333 14.10 1.42 -19.46
C ASP A 333 13.99 2.94 -19.19
N GLU A 334 14.42 3.78 -20.15
CA GLU A 334 14.31 5.24 -20.07
C GLU A 334 12.86 5.73 -20.23
N ASP A 335 12.09 5.13 -21.14
CA ASP A 335 10.67 5.46 -21.36
C ASP A 335 9.77 5.02 -20.19
N TYR A 336 10.17 3.99 -19.44
CA TYR A 336 9.40 3.46 -18.32
C TYR A 336 9.26 4.47 -17.18
N GLY A 337 10.25 5.34 -16.98
CA GLY A 337 10.14 6.45 -16.03
C GLY A 337 9.28 7.62 -16.53
N TYR A 338 9.22 7.84 -17.85
CA TYR A 338 8.59 9.02 -18.44
C TYR A 338 7.11 8.83 -18.79
N ARG A 339 6.70 7.69 -19.35
CA ARG A 339 5.28 7.45 -19.71
C ARG A 339 4.31 7.47 -18.52
N PRO A 340 4.63 6.86 -17.35
CA PRO A 340 3.78 6.97 -16.18
C PRO A 340 3.67 8.40 -15.63
N SER A 341 4.66 9.26 -15.88
CA SER A 341 4.59 10.69 -15.51
C SER A 341 3.56 11.47 -16.34
N GLN A 342 3.24 11.02 -17.56
CA GLN A 342 2.19 11.60 -18.41
C GLN A 342 0.79 11.03 -18.09
N HIS A 343 0.73 9.88 -17.39
CA HIS A 343 -0.50 9.18 -17.03
C HIS A 343 -0.36 8.64 -15.61
N THR A 344 -0.39 9.53 -14.63
CA THR A 344 -0.03 9.26 -13.22
C THR A 344 -0.78 8.08 -12.60
N LEU A 345 -2.05 7.87 -12.98
CA LEU A 345 -2.84 6.72 -12.52
C LEU A 345 -2.28 5.36 -12.97
N LEU A 346 -1.53 5.30 -14.08
CA LEU A 346 -0.89 4.05 -14.52
C LEU A 346 0.12 3.55 -13.49
N THR A 347 0.84 4.45 -12.79
CA THR A 347 1.79 4.06 -11.74
C THR A 347 1.09 3.26 -10.64
N TYR A 348 -0.03 3.79 -10.13
CA TYR A 348 -0.88 3.06 -9.20
C TYR A 348 -1.41 1.76 -9.82
N GLY A 349 -1.89 1.85 -11.07
CA GLY A 349 -2.41 0.72 -11.80
C GLY A 349 -1.43 -0.44 -11.84
N ILE A 350 -0.19 -0.20 -12.29
CA ILE A 350 0.88 -1.20 -12.47
C ILE A 350 1.10 -2.01 -11.19
N GLU A 351 1.05 -1.34 -10.03
CA GLU A 351 1.32 -1.96 -8.73
C GLU A 351 0.09 -2.69 -8.14
N TYR A 352 -1.12 -2.16 -8.32
CA TYR A 352 -2.27 -2.61 -7.51
C TYR A 352 -3.48 -3.15 -8.31
N TRP A 353 -3.48 -3.05 -9.65
CA TRP A 353 -4.64 -3.51 -10.44
C TRP A 353 -4.99 -4.98 -10.19
N GLY A 354 -3.96 -5.84 -10.06
CA GLY A 354 -4.14 -7.27 -9.79
C GLY A 354 -4.63 -7.54 -8.37
N THR A 355 -4.19 -6.74 -7.38
CA THR A 355 -4.71 -6.78 -6.01
C THR A 355 -6.21 -6.51 -5.98
N HIS A 356 -6.66 -5.42 -6.60
CA HIS A 356 -8.10 -5.11 -6.71
C HIS A 356 -8.88 -6.19 -7.47
N THR A 357 -8.27 -6.74 -8.51
CA THR A 357 -8.89 -7.83 -9.28
C THR A 357 -9.13 -9.05 -8.40
N ARG A 358 -8.14 -9.44 -7.59
CA ARG A 358 -8.20 -10.58 -6.67
C ARG A 358 -9.28 -10.40 -5.59
N GLU A 359 -9.38 -9.22 -5.00
CA GLU A 359 -10.36 -8.91 -3.93
C GLU A 359 -11.83 -8.98 -4.40
N SER A 360 -12.10 -8.69 -5.68
CA SER A 360 -13.47 -8.69 -6.23
C SER A 360 -13.68 -9.67 -7.39
N ILE A 361 -12.89 -10.75 -7.46
CA ILE A 361 -12.94 -11.65 -8.62
C ILE A 361 -14.24 -12.46 -8.74
N ALA A 362 -15.02 -12.52 -7.66
CA ALA A 362 -16.36 -13.11 -7.67
C ALA A 362 -17.34 -12.35 -8.58
N ASP A 363 -17.03 -11.10 -8.96
CA ASP A 363 -17.78 -10.35 -9.96
C ASP A 363 -17.49 -10.92 -11.37
N GLU A 364 -18.51 -11.52 -11.99
CA GLU A 364 -18.41 -12.13 -13.33
C GLU A 364 -17.99 -11.15 -14.43
N GLY A 365 -18.44 -9.89 -14.35
CA GLY A 365 -18.07 -8.88 -15.33
C GLY A 365 -16.59 -8.51 -15.21
N LEU A 366 -16.05 -8.42 -13.99
CA LEU A 366 -14.63 -8.16 -13.75
C LEU A 366 -13.79 -9.34 -14.22
N PHE A 367 -14.22 -10.57 -13.92
CA PHE A 367 -13.57 -11.79 -14.41
C PHE A 367 -13.43 -11.75 -15.94
N ARG A 368 -14.54 -11.47 -16.66
CA ARG A 368 -14.53 -11.37 -18.12
C ARG A 368 -13.60 -10.26 -18.62
N THR A 369 -13.72 -9.05 -18.08
CA THR A 369 -12.87 -7.91 -18.46
C THR A 369 -11.38 -8.21 -18.23
N THR A 370 -11.05 -8.88 -17.13
CA THR A 370 -9.68 -9.29 -16.79
C THR A 370 -9.13 -10.29 -17.80
N VAL A 371 -9.90 -11.34 -18.13
CA VAL A 371 -9.50 -12.34 -19.12
C VAL A 371 -9.32 -11.70 -20.50
N ASP A 372 -10.26 -10.85 -20.92
CA ASP A 372 -10.19 -10.15 -22.22
C ASP A 372 -8.96 -9.24 -22.30
N PHE A 373 -8.65 -8.50 -21.22
CA PHE A 373 -7.44 -7.69 -21.12
C PHE A 373 -6.18 -8.56 -21.21
N LEU A 374 -6.08 -9.62 -20.40
CA LEU A 374 -4.91 -10.49 -20.37
C LEU A 374 -4.67 -11.21 -21.70
N ARG A 375 -5.72 -11.58 -22.45
CA ARG A 375 -5.58 -12.12 -23.82
C ARG A 375 -4.94 -11.15 -24.80
N SER A 376 -5.15 -9.85 -24.61
CA SER A 376 -4.53 -8.80 -25.41
C SER A 376 -3.16 -8.34 -24.88
N CYS A 377 -2.80 -8.76 -23.67
CA CYS A 377 -1.64 -8.26 -22.94
C CYS A 377 -0.48 -9.28 -22.97
N ASN A 378 0.39 -9.16 -23.99
CA ASN A 378 1.50 -10.09 -24.21
C ASN A 378 2.87 -9.56 -23.75
N SER A 379 2.96 -8.28 -23.39
CA SER A 379 4.22 -7.60 -23.06
C SER A 379 3.97 -6.50 -22.03
N PHE A 380 3.54 -6.89 -20.81
CA PHE A 380 3.28 -5.96 -19.71
C PHE A 380 4.60 -5.55 -19.05
N PRO A 381 5.03 -4.28 -19.14
CA PRO A 381 6.30 -3.86 -18.57
C PRO A 381 6.20 -3.69 -17.04
N MET A 382 7.12 -4.32 -16.31
CA MET A 382 7.24 -4.28 -14.86
C MET A 382 8.69 -4.00 -14.48
N LEU A 383 8.93 -3.05 -13.57
CA LEU A 383 10.25 -2.88 -12.97
C LEU A 383 10.52 -4.01 -11.95
N LEU A 384 11.50 -4.87 -12.25
CA LEU A 384 11.96 -5.95 -11.37
C LEU A 384 13.46 -5.77 -11.07
N PHE A 385 14.04 -6.63 -10.22
CA PHE A 385 15.41 -6.49 -9.70
C PHE A 385 16.52 -6.19 -10.72
N ARG A 386 16.38 -6.62 -11.99
CA ARG A 386 17.38 -6.42 -13.06
C ARG A 386 16.96 -5.38 -14.13
N GLY A 387 15.95 -4.56 -13.86
CA GLY A 387 15.42 -3.56 -14.82
C GLY A 387 13.99 -3.86 -15.26
N VAL A 388 13.54 -3.24 -16.35
CA VAL A 388 12.19 -3.46 -16.89
C VAL A 388 12.11 -4.84 -17.55
N GLU A 389 11.19 -5.65 -17.05
CA GLU A 389 10.82 -6.96 -17.57
C GLU A 389 9.47 -6.88 -18.25
N PHE A 390 9.34 -7.51 -19.41
CA PHE A 390 8.05 -7.65 -20.10
C PHE A 390 7.44 -9.00 -19.74
N LEU A 391 6.30 -8.93 -19.07
CA LEU A 391 5.56 -10.07 -18.56
C LEU A 391 4.42 -10.42 -19.50
N GLY A 392 4.36 -11.69 -19.90
CA GLY A 392 3.18 -12.29 -20.52
C GLY A 392 2.02 -12.52 -19.52
N PRO A 393 0.84 -12.93 -20.00
CA PRO A 393 -0.37 -12.99 -19.18
C PRO A 393 -0.29 -14.01 -18.04
N LEU A 394 0.34 -15.17 -18.25
CA LEU A 394 0.51 -16.20 -17.20
C LEU A 394 1.50 -15.77 -16.09
N HIS A 395 2.46 -14.91 -16.43
CA HIS A 395 3.34 -14.31 -15.42
C HIS A 395 2.57 -13.33 -14.53
N LEU A 396 1.64 -12.56 -15.10
CA LEU A 396 0.80 -11.62 -14.34
C LEU A 396 -0.13 -12.34 -13.36
N VAL A 397 -0.67 -13.50 -13.76
CA VAL A 397 -1.42 -14.38 -12.84
C VAL A 397 -0.57 -14.74 -11.62
N SER A 398 0.68 -15.16 -11.84
CA SER A 398 1.60 -15.52 -10.75
C SER A 398 2.05 -14.32 -9.92
N LEU A 399 2.26 -13.16 -10.55
CA LEU A 399 2.70 -11.94 -9.89
C LEU A 399 1.65 -11.46 -8.89
N PHE A 400 0.40 -11.35 -9.34
CA PHE A 400 -0.70 -10.78 -8.56
C PHE A 400 -1.55 -11.81 -7.80
N ASP A 401 -1.15 -13.09 -7.83
CA ASP A 401 -1.89 -14.18 -7.18
C ASP A 401 -3.33 -14.29 -7.68
N LEU A 402 -3.50 -14.16 -9.00
CA LEU A 402 -4.83 -14.21 -9.60
C LEU A 402 -5.37 -15.65 -9.56
N PRO A 403 -6.69 -15.85 -9.41
CA PRO A 403 -7.27 -17.18 -9.29
C PRO A 403 -7.00 -18.11 -10.49
N ILE A 404 -6.94 -19.41 -10.21
CA ILE A 404 -6.59 -20.46 -11.18
C ILE A 404 -7.56 -20.51 -12.38
N ASN A 405 -8.83 -20.16 -12.19
CA ASN A 405 -9.80 -20.12 -13.29
C ASN A 405 -9.45 -19.08 -14.37
N ILE A 406 -8.73 -18.00 -14.02
CA ILE A 406 -8.18 -17.04 -15.00
C ILE A 406 -7.05 -17.70 -15.77
N LEU A 407 -6.14 -18.40 -15.08
CA LEU A 407 -5.07 -19.17 -15.72
C LEU A 407 -5.64 -20.17 -16.74
N ASP A 408 -6.64 -20.95 -16.34
CA ASP A 408 -7.30 -21.92 -17.22
C ASP A 408 -7.92 -21.29 -18.46
N SER A 409 -8.51 -20.10 -18.29
CA SER A 409 -9.11 -19.34 -19.39
C SER A 409 -8.09 -18.75 -20.37
N LEU A 410 -6.81 -18.69 -19.98
CA LEU A 410 -5.69 -18.14 -20.75
C LEU A 410 -4.84 -19.20 -21.41
N CYS A 411 -4.68 -20.38 -20.81
CA CYS A 411 -3.83 -21.46 -21.33
C CYS A 411 -4.22 -21.93 -22.73
N SER A 412 -5.48 -21.76 -23.15
CA SER A 412 -5.95 -22.08 -24.51
C SER A 412 -5.66 -20.98 -25.55
N PHE A 413 -5.20 -19.80 -25.13
CA PHE A 413 -5.02 -18.62 -26.00
C PHE A 413 -3.58 -18.13 -26.10
N CYS A 414 -2.70 -18.52 -25.17
CA CYS A 414 -1.30 -18.09 -25.15
C CYS A 414 -0.35 -19.28 -25.06
N ASP A 415 0.89 -19.08 -25.49
CA ASP A 415 1.95 -20.06 -25.29
C ASP A 415 2.28 -20.16 -23.79
N ILE A 416 1.99 -21.33 -23.21
CA ILE A 416 2.19 -21.64 -21.79
C ILE A 416 3.66 -21.59 -21.36
N ASN A 417 4.59 -21.56 -22.32
CA ASN A 417 6.04 -21.54 -22.07
C ASN A 417 6.70 -20.22 -22.48
N SER A 418 5.94 -19.23 -22.97
CA SER A 418 6.50 -17.95 -23.42
C SER A 418 7.26 -17.27 -22.29
N PRO A 419 8.58 -17.04 -22.41
CA PRO A 419 9.40 -16.58 -21.31
C PRO A 419 9.40 -15.06 -21.15
N THR A 420 9.77 -14.55 -19.96
CA THR A 420 9.99 -13.11 -19.74
C THR A 420 11.12 -12.57 -20.63
N SER A 421 11.12 -11.25 -20.87
CA SER A 421 12.03 -10.64 -21.85
C SER A 421 13.51 -10.74 -21.46
N VAL A 422 13.87 -10.41 -20.20
CA VAL A 422 15.27 -10.24 -19.77
C VAL A 422 15.79 -11.50 -19.09
N ARG A 423 15.10 -12.00 -18.06
CA ARG A 423 15.50 -13.20 -17.31
C ARG A 423 15.18 -14.52 -18.02
N LYS A 424 14.36 -14.49 -19.08
CA LYS A 424 13.93 -15.70 -19.80
C LYS A 424 13.24 -16.73 -18.89
N LEU A 425 12.54 -16.28 -17.84
CA LEU A 425 11.78 -17.17 -16.97
C LEU A 425 10.51 -17.61 -17.71
N THR A 426 10.24 -18.90 -17.77
CA THR A 426 8.91 -19.40 -18.21
C THR A 426 7.85 -19.08 -17.15
N PRO A 427 6.54 -19.16 -17.48
CA PRO A 427 5.49 -18.98 -16.50
C PRO A 427 5.62 -19.92 -15.29
N LEU A 428 6.05 -21.17 -15.51
CA LEU A 428 6.35 -22.12 -14.45
C LEU A 428 7.50 -21.65 -13.54
N ALA A 429 8.66 -21.30 -14.11
CA ALA A 429 9.81 -20.82 -13.35
C ALA A 429 9.51 -19.54 -12.56
N PHE A 430 8.70 -18.65 -13.14
CA PHE A 430 8.25 -17.43 -12.49
C PHE A 430 7.29 -17.71 -11.33
N ALA A 431 6.35 -18.63 -11.49
CA ALA A 431 5.44 -19.07 -10.42
C ALA A 431 6.21 -19.69 -9.24
N VAL A 432 7.27 -20.46 -9.50
CA VAL A 432 8.19 -20.98 -8.47
C VAL A 432 8.88 -19.83 -7.74
N THR A 433 9.44 -18.86 -8.47
CA THR A 433 10.09 -17.67 -7.89
C THR A 433 9.13 -16.88 -6.98
N ARG A 434 7.82 -16.88 -7.30
CA ARG A 434 6.77 -16.20 -6.53
C ARG A 434 6.10 -17.09 -5.47
N ASN A 435 6.58 -18.31 -5.28
CA ASN A 435 6.01 -19.30 -4.38
C ASN A 435 4.50 -19.54 -4.58
N ARG A 436 4.05 -19.66 -5.84
CA ARG A 436 2.63 -19.87 -6.18
C ARG A 436 2.33 -21.35 -6.37
N LEU A 437 2.25 -22.10 -5.27
CA LEU A 437 2.09 -23.56 -5.30
C LEU A 437 0.91 -24.03 -6.17
N ASP A 438 -0.24 -23.38 -6.09
CA ASP A 438 -1.42 -23.80 -6.85
C ASP A 438 -1.29 -23.53 -8.34
N VAL A 439 -0.65 -22.42 -8.71
CA VAL A 439 -0.30 -22.09 -10.11
C VAL A 439 0.72 -23.09 -10.64
N VAL A 440 1.76 -23.41 -9.86
CA VAL A 440 2.78 -24.41 -10.21
C VAL A 440 2.12 -25.78 -10.43
N LYS A 441 1.31 -26.25 -9.46
CA LYS A 441 0.52 -27.49 -9.60
C LYS A 441 -0.26 -27.48 -10.90
N ARG A 442 -0.99 -26.40 -11.18
CA ARG A 442 -1.82 -26.35 -12.38
C ARG A 442 -1.00 -26.39 -13.66
N LEU A 443 0.09 -25.61 -13.75
CA LEU A 443 0.98 -25.58 -14.91
C LEU A 443 1.65 -26.95 -15.17
N LEU A 444 2.08 -27.66 -14.11
CA LEU A 444 2.68 -28.99 -14.24
C LEU A 444 1.71 -30.05 -14.80
N HIS A 445 0.39 -29.87 -14.63
CA HIS A 445 -0.64 -30.74 -15.18
C HIS A 445 -1.07 -30.37 -16.60
N LEU A 446 -0.50 -29.32 -17.21
CA LEU A 446 -0.78 -28.96 -18.60
C LEU A 446 0.15 -29.70 -19.55
N ASP A 447 -0.42 -30.25 -20.62
CA ASP A 447 0.34 -30.88 -21.69
C ASP A 447 1.27 -29.86 -22.37
N GLY A 448 2.55 -30.22 -22.51
CA GLY A 448 3.55 -29.38 -23.18
C GLY A 448 4.27 -28.37 -22.29
N THR A 449 4.03 -28.37 -20.97
CA THR A 449 4.80 -27.53 -20.03
C THR A 449 6.28 -27.92 -20.02
N LEU A 450 7.17 -26.95 -20.24
CA LEU A 450 8.62 -27.14 -20.21
C LEU A 450 9.15 -27.10 -18.77
N VAL A 451 9.09 -28.23 -18.09
CA VAL A 451 9.45 -28.37 -16.67
C VAL A 451 10.93 -28.11 -16.37
N ASN A 452 11.82 -28.29 -17.36
CA ASN A 452 13.27 -28.07 -17.25
C ASN A 452 13.77 -26.85 -18.05
N ALA A 453 12.88 -25.93 -18.42
CA ALA A 453 13.28 -24.73 -19.16
C ALA A 453 14.29 -23.91 -18.34
N LYS A 454 15.41 -23.54 -18.98
CA LYS A 454 16.48 -22.77 -18.34
C LYS A 454 16.25 -21.28 -18.49
N ASP A 455 16.43 -20.53 -17.40
CA ASP A 455 16.44 -19.07 -17.41
C ASP A 455 17.76 -18.51 -18.02
N ARG A 456 17.93 -17.19 -18.03
CA ARG A 456 19.14 -16.53 -18.56
C ARG A 456 20.42 -16.92 -17.82
N ASP A 457 20.30 -17.25 -16.53
CA ASP A 457 21.40 -17.72 -15.68
C ASP A 457 21.55 -19.26 -15.78
N GLY A 458 20.79 -19.91 -16.68
CA GLY A 458 20.83 -21.35 -16.93
C GLY A 458 20.06 -22.19 -15.90
N ARG A 459 19.33 -21.57 -14.96
CA ARG A 459 18.63 -22.28 -13.88
C ARG A 459 17.30 -22.85 -14.34
N THR A 460 16.97 -24.05 -13.89
CA THR A 460 15.64 -24.67 -14.07
C THR A 460 14.71 -24.25 -12.92
N PRO A 461 13.39 -24.49 -13.03
CA PRO A 461 12.45 -24.27 -11.93
C PRO A 461 12.89 -24.96 -10.62
N VAL A 462 13.50 -26.15 -10.67
CA VAL A 462 14.00 -26.86 -9.49
C VAL A 462 15.14 -26.12 -8.81
N HIS A 463 16.10 -25.56 -9.57
CA HIS A 463 17.18 -24.77 -8.98
C HIS A 463 16.65 -23.51 -8.28
N ILE A 464 15.61 -22.88 -8.86
CA ILE A 464 14.98 -21.71 -8.25
C ILE A 464 14.28 -22.09 -6.93
N ALA A 465 13.60 -23.24 -6.88
CA ALA A 465 12.97 -23.74 -5.65
C ALA A 465 14.01 -24.08 -4.57
N ALA A 466 15.16 -24.63 -4.97
CA ALA A 466 16.28 -24.94 -4.11
C ALA A 466 16.90 -23.69 -3.46
N GLU A 467 17.15 -22.62 -4.24
CA GLU A 467 17.68 -21.35 -3.71
C GLU A 467 16.74 -20.68 -2.68
N GLY A 468 15.44 -20.95 -2.74
CA GLY A 468 14.42 -20.30 -1.92
C GLY A 468 14.11 -20.97 -0.58
N ASP A 469 14.82 -22.05 -0.21
CA ASP A 469 14.59 -22.89 0.98
C ASP A 469 13.10 -23.26 1.18
N ASN A 470 12.44 -23.62 0.09
CA ASN A 470 11.00 -23.89 0.05
C ASN A 470 10.72 -25.37 -0.23
N GLU A 471 10.84 -26.18 0.83
CA GLU A 471 10.67 -27.64 0.78
C GLU A 471 9.34 -28.09 0.12
N PRO A 472 8.17 -27.48 0.40
CA PRO A 472 6.92 -27.84 -0.29
C PRO A 472 6.97 -27.62 -1.80
N MET A 473 7.54 -26.50 -2.25
CA MET A 473 7.67 -26.19 -3.68
C MET A 473 8.66 -27.14 -4.35
N PHE A 474 9.78 -27.41 -3.69
CA PHE A 474 10.80 -28.32 -4.17
C PHE A 474 10.25 -29.73 -4.33
N SER A 475 9.58 -30.25 -3.30
CA SER A 475 8.95 -31.58 -3.33
C SER A 475 7.90 -31.70 -4.43
N LEU A 476 7.05 -30.69 -4.59
CA LEU A 476 6.05 -30.65 -5.65
C LEU A 476 6.67 -30.76 -7.06
N LEU A 477 7.81 -30.10 -7.31
CA LEU A 477 8.49 -30.21 -8.59
C LEU A 477 9.09 -31.61 -8.79
N LEU A 478 9.69 -32.21 -7.76
CA LEU A 478 10.29 -33.55 -7.87
C LEU A 478 9.26 -34.67 -8.08
N GLU A 479 8.04 -34.49 -7.58
CA GLU A 479 6.93 -35.42 -7.86
C GLU A 479 6.48 -35.41 -9.33
N CYS A 480 6.84 -34.38 -10.11
CA CYS A 480 6.45 -34.25 -11.50
C CYS A 480 7.36 -35.07 -12.44
N PRO A 481 6.80 -35.98 -13.26
CA PRO A 481 7.58 -36.74 -14.23
C PRO A 481 8.32 -35.84 -15.21
N GLY A 482 9.59 -36.16 -15.45
CA GLY A 482 10.44 -35.45 -16.42
C GLY A 482 11.18 -34.24 -15.86
N VAL A 483 10.98 -33.89 -14.58
CA VAL A 483 11.82 -32.92 -13.89
C VAL A 483 13.22 -33.51 -13.65
N ASP A 484 14.26 -32.77 -14.06
CA ASP A 484 15.65 -33.16 -13.90
C ASP A 484 16.39 -32.16 -13.00
N ALA A 485 16.65 -32.59 -11.77
CA ALA A 485 17.34 -31.81 -10.75
C ALA A 485 18.87 -31.79 -10.91
N LEU A 486 19.44 -32.60 -11.82
CA LEU A 486 20.88 -32.71 -12.03
C LEU A 486 21.39 -31.84 -13.19
N LEU A 487 20.50 -31.13 -13.89
CA LEU A 487 20.90 -30.24 -14.97
C LEU A 487 21.80 -29.12 -14.44
N ALA A 488 22.96 -28.89 -15.06
CA ALA A 488 23.81 -27.76 -14.64
C ALA A 488 23.18 -26.39 -14.98
N ALA A 489 23.18 -25.46 -14.03
CA ALA A 489 22.97 -24.02 -14.29
C ALA A 489 24.18 -23.44 -15.05
N LYS A 490 24.04 -22.28 -15.71
CA LYS A 490 25.18 -21.64 -16.39
C LYS A 490 26.04 -20.92 -15.36
N ASP A 491 27.30 -21.35 -15.28
CA ASP A 491 28.35 -20.77 -14.44
C ASP A 491 28.47 -19.24 -14.60
N GLY A 492 28.01 -18.50 -13.59
CA GLY A 492 28.31 -17.07 -13.38
C GLY A 492 29.32 -16.82 -12.25
N TYR A 493 29.62 -17.83 -11.44
CA TYR A 493 30.72 -17.86 -10.48
C TYR A 493 31.38 -19.24 -10.54
N ALA A 494 32.49 -19.30 -11.26
CA ALA A 494 33.52 -20.35 -11.23
C ALA A 494 33.12 -21.80 -11.60
N ASN A 495 33.63 -22.26 -12.75
CA ASN A 495 34.45 -23.46 -12.87
C ASN A 495 34.01 -24.70 -12.05
N ARG A 496 33.40 -25.67 -12.73
CA ARG A 496 33.54 -27.14 -12.54
C ARG A 496 34.36 -27.56 -11.31
N SER A 497 33.71 -28.15 -10.29
CA SER A 497 34.23 -29.22 -9.41
C SER A 497 33.49 -29.37 -8.07
N THR A 498 32.50 -28.54 -7.77
CA THR A 498 31.73 -28.67 -6.53
C THR A 498 30.26 -28.59 -6.85
N VAL A 499 29.49 -29.62 -6.48
CA VAL A 499 28.08 -29.43 -6.11
C VAL A 499 28.06 -28.19 -5.22
N ASP A 500 27.37 -27.15 -5.66
CA ASP A 500 27.35 -25.85 -4.99
C ASP A 500 27.04 -26.08 -3.50
N PRO A 501 27.87 -25.60 -2.54
CA PRO A 501 27.62 -25.76 -1.11
C PRO A 501 26.26 -25.22 -0.64
N TRP A 502 25.56 -24.49 -1.52
CA TRP A 502 24.21 -23.96 -1.39
C TRP A 502 23.08 -24.97 -1.63
N LEU A 503 23.35 -26.16 -2.16
CA LEU A 503 22.35 -27.22 -2.19
C LEU A 503 22.22 -27.80 -0.78
N ASP A 504 21.41 -27.11 0.04
CA ASP A 504 21.25 -27.39 1.47
C ASP A 504 21.06 -28.88 1.79
N ASN A 505 21.49 -29.28 2.98
CA ASN A 505 21.41 -30.65 3.51
C ASN A 505 19.98 -31.24 3.41
N ILE A 506 18.95 -30.39 3.43
CA ILE A 506 17.53 -30.74 3.26
C ILE A 506 17.24 -31.10 1.79
N ILE A 507 17.71 -30.30 0.84
CA ILE A 507 17.49 -30.49 -0.60
C ILE A 507 18.13 -31.80 -1.06
N ILE A 508 19.36 -32.08 -0.63
CA ILE A 508 20.05 -33.34 -0.93
C ILE A 508 19.36 -34.53 -0.25
N LYS A 509 18.90 -34.40 1.00
CA LYS A 509 18.11 -35.46 1.67
C LYS A 509 16.79 -35.75 0.96
N THR A 510 16.07 -34.73 0.51
CA THR A 510 14.81 -34.89 -0.21
C THR A 510 15.04 -35.48 -1.61
N LEU A 511 16.10 -35.06 -2.31
CA LEU A 511 16.55 -35.70 -3.56
C LEU A 511 16.88 -37.18 -3.36
N LEU A 512 17.58 -37.55 -2.27
CA LEU A 512 17.92 -38.93 -1.93
C LEU A 512 16.71 -39.78 -1.47
N GLN A 513 15.67 -39.16 -0.91
CA GLN A 513 14.45 -39.85 -0.45
C GLN A 513 13.41 -40.04 -1.57
N HIS A 514 13.27 -39.07 -2.48
CA HIS A 514 12.21 -39.09 -3.51
C HIS A 514 12.66 -39.65 -4.85
N LEU A 515 13.91 -39.43 -5.24
CA LEU A 515 14.47 -40.02 -6.45
C LEU A 515 15.28 -41.23 -6.01
N GLY A 516 14.97 -42.40 -6.55
CA GLY A 516 15.97 -43.47 -6.66
C GLY A 516 17.08 -43.01 -7.61
N VAL A 517 17.80 -41.95 -7.24
CA VAL A 517 18.88 -41.32 -8.00
C VAL A 517 19.87 -42.43 -8.30
N ASP A 518 20.14 -42.64 -9.58
CA ASP A 518 21.24 -43.49 -9.99
C ASP A 518 22.52 -42.82 -9.52
N LEU A 519 23.03 -43.26 -8.37
CA LEU A 519 24.25 -42.77 -7.74
C LEU A 519 25.47 -42.97 -8.66
N GLU A 520 25.33 -43.76 -9.73
CA GLU A 520 26.37 -44.01 -10.73
C GLU A 520 26.22 -43.15 -12.00
N ALA A 521 25.20 -42.28 -12.08
CA ALA A 521 25.06 -41.30 -13.16
C ALA A 521 26.24 -40.32 -13.13
N LYS A 522 26.92 -40.20 -14.27
CA LYS A 522 28.16 -39.43 -14.42
C LYS A 522 27.88 -38.04 -14.97
N ASP A 523 28.55 -37.05 -14.41
CA ASP A 523 28.57 -35.69 -14.97
C ASP A 523 29.33 -35.62 -16.30
N ASP A 524 29.36 -34.43 -16.92
CA ASP A 524 30.10 -34.14 -18.17
C ASP A 524 31.63 -34.28 -18.03
N THR A 525 32.13 -34.60 -16.83
CA THR A 525 33.54 -34.92 -16.54
C THR A 525 33.77 -36.41 -16.23
N GLY A 526 32.70 -37.22 -16.22
CA GLY A 526 32.74 -38.66 -15.98
C GLY A 526 32.68 -39.05 -14.50
N VAL A 527 32.39 -38.12 -13.58
CA VAL A 527 32.35 -38.36 -12.13
C VAL A 527 30.93 -38.76 -11.71
N PRO A 528 30.74 -39.90 -11.02
CA PRO A 528 29.43 -40.34 -10.56
C PRO A 528 28.91 -39.50 -9.38
N ALA A 529 27.59 -39.29 -9.31
CA ALA A 529 26.93 -38.54 -8.25
C ALA A 529 27.27 -39.04 -6.83
N SER A 530 27.53 -40.35 -6.67
CA SER A 530 27.99 -40.98 -5.43
C SER A 530 29.27 -40.36 -4.85
N PHE A 531 30.16 -39.87 -5.70
CA PHE A 531 31.44 -39.28 -5.29
C PHE A 531 31.24 -37.97 -4.50
N TYR A 532 30.42 -37.06 -5.03
CA TYR A 532 30.15 -35.77 -4.40
C TYR A 532 29.38 -35.92 -3.08
N LEU A 533 28.46 -36.88 -3.02
CA LEU A 533 27.69 -37.20 -1.82
C LEU A 533 28.55 -37.79 -0.69
N LYS A 534 29.62 -38.52 -1.03
CA LYS A 534 30.61 -39.01 -0.04
C LYS A 534 31.50 -37.88 0.48
N GLU A 535 31.99 -37.00 -0.38
CA GLU A 535 32.76 -35.81 0.02
C GLU A 535 31.97 -34.89 0.97
N MET A 536 30.65 -34.78 0.76
CA MET A 536 29.74 -34.01 1.61
C MET A 536 29.31 -34.72 2.90
N GLY A 537 29.74 -35.97 3.13
CA GLY A 537 29.40 -36.76 4.32
C GLY A 537 27.96 -37.28 4.36
N LEU A 538 27.27 -37.31 3.22
CA LEU A 538 25.86 -37.70 3.09
C LEU A 538 25.67 -39.17 2.67
N LEU A 539 26.73 -39.83 2.18
CA LEU A 539 26.82 -41.28 2.02
C LEU A 539 27.95 -41.82 2.91
N GLN A 540 27.65 -42.79 3.77
CA GLN A 540 28.69 -43.56 4.45
C GLN A 540 29.22 -44.63 3.50
N ASP A 541 30.52 -44.88 3.51
CA ASP A 541 31.08 -46.05 2.84
C ASP A 541 30.35 -47.29 3.36
N ALA A 542 29.73 -48.04 2.45
CA ALA A 542 29.29 -49.38 2.76
C ALA A 542 30.53 -50.14 3.23
N GLY A 543 30.62 -50.37 4.54
CA GLY A 543 31.63 -51.23 5.12
C GLY A 543 31.57 -52.57 4.40
N ASN A 544 32.68 -52.95 3.78
CA ASN A 544 32.91 -54.32 3.34
C ASN A 544 32.75 -55.24 4.55
N ASP A 545 31.73 -56.10 4.51
CA ASP A 545 31.81 -57.45 5.09
C ASP A 545 32.15 -58.44 3.97
#